data_AF-A0A954NVV5-F1
#
_entry.id   AF-A0A954NVV5-F1
#
_cell.length_a   1.000
_cell.length_b   1.000
_cell.length_c   1.000
_cell.angle_alpha   90.00
_cell.angle_beta   90.00
_cell.angle_gamma   90.00
#
_symmetry.space_group_name_H-M   'P 1'
#
loop_
_entity.id
_entity.type
_entity.pdbx_description
1 polymer ?
#
loop_
_entity_poly.entity_id
_entity_poly.type
_entity_poly.pdbx_seq_one_letter_code
_entity_poly.pdbx_strand_id
1 'polypeptide(L)'
;ELRNRIVPVNARIGLDAILAAADDYFDKTGRRVTYEYVLLRGINDEVEHARQLGALLSDRNAHVNLIPMNPVEPLHLDAPSVVQMRKFVNRLEQAGVNVTLRKRKGADIDAACGQLRLQEQVGAIQPSPT
;
A
#
# COMPACT_ATOMS: atom_id res chain seq x y z
N GLU A 1 7.38 -7.21 -10.27
CA GLU A 1 6.19 -7.30 -11.16
C GLU A 1 4.91 -6.78 -10.52
N LEU A 2 4.50 -7.25 -9.33
CA LEU A 2 3.26 -6.82 -8.65
C LEU A 2 3.09 -5.30 -8.59
N ARG A 3 4.14 -4.56 -8.20
CA ARG A 3 4.09 -3.09 -8.12
C ARG A 3 3.78 -2.40 -9.46
N ASN A 4 4.18 -2.98 -10.60
CA ASN A 4 3.84 -2.41 -11.92
C ASN A 4 2.33 -2.47 -12.20
N ARG A 5 1.63 -3.48 -11.66
CA ARG A 5 0.18 -3.64 -11.84
C ARG A 5 -0.62 -2.66 -10.98
N ILE A 6 -0.18 -2.42 -9.74
CA ILE A 6 -0.92 -1.59 -8.77
C ILE A 6 -0.47 -0.12 -8.75
N VAL A 7 0.77 0.17 -9.19
CA VAL A 7 1.36 1.51 -9.26
C VAL A 7 2.05 1.65 -10.62
N PRO A 8 1.33 2.07 -11.69
CA PRO A 8 1.84 2.04 -13.07
C PRO A 8 3.13 2.84 -13.29
N VAL A 9 3.34 3.91 -12.51
CA VAL A 9 4.58 4.71 -12.57
C VAL A 9 5.83 3.88 -12.20
N ASN A 10 5.68 2.75 -11.49
CA ASN A 10 6.78 1.85 -11.20
C ASN A 10 7.45 1.27 -12.45
N ALA A 11 6.72 1.12 -13.56
CA ALA A 11 7.29 0.60 -14.80
C ALA A 11 8.39 1.50 -15.37
N ARG A 12 8.38 2.80 -15.05
CA ARG A 12 9.41 3.76 -15.47
C ARG A 12 10.53 3.92 -14.46
N ILE A 13 10.20 3.93 -13.16
CA ILE A 13 11.18 4.22 -12.09
C ILE A 13 11.89 2.95 -11.62
N GLY A 14 11.18 1.83 -11.50
CA GLY A 14 11.68 0.61 -10.87
C GLY A 14 11.65 0.68 -9.34
N LEU A 15 11.61 -0.50 -8.70
CA LEU A 15 11.60 -0.58 -7.23
C LEU A 15 12.98 -0.27 -6.64
N ASP A 16 14.05 -0.75 -7.29
CA ASP A 16 15.42 -0.62 -6.80
C ASP A 16 15.86 0.85 -6.74
N ALA A 17 15.46 1.67 -7.71
CA ALA A 17 15.74 3.11 -7.69
C ALA A 17 15.04 3.83 -6.54
N ILE A 18 13.84 3.39 -6.16
CA ILE A 18 13.11 3.96 -5.00
C ILE A 18 13.81 3.58 -3.70
N LEU A 19 14.26 2.33 -3.58
CA LEU A 19 15.00 1.87 -2.39
C LEU A 19 16.36 2.58 -2.29
N ALA A 20 17.09 2.71 -3.40
CA ALA A 20 18.36 3.43 -3.43
C ALA A 20 18.20 4.91 -3.03
N ALA A 21 17.12 5.57 -3.48
CA ALA A 21 16.82 6.94 -3.08
C ALA A 21 16.47 7.05 -1.58
N ALA A 22 15.78 6.04 -1.03
CA ALA A 22 15.49 5.99 0.40
C ALA A 22 16.75 5.77 1.24
N ASP A 23 17.67 4.93 0.77
CA ASP A 23 18.97 4.69 1.40
C ASP A 23 19.82 5.97 1.38
N ASP A 24 19.93 6.66 0.23
CA ASP A 24 20.63 7.95 0.11
C ASP A 24 20.04 9.04 1.02
N TYR A 25 18.71 9.08 1.16
CA TYR A 25 18.05 9.99 2.09
C TYR A 25 18.40 9.68 3.55
N PHE A 26 18.42 8.41 3.92
CA PHE A 26 18.81 7.99 5.26
C PHE A 26 20.28 8.34 5.55
N ASP A 27 21.19 8.03 4.62
CA ASP A 27 22.62 8.30 4.78
C ASP A 27 22.92 9.80 4.98
N LYS A 28 22.15 10.66 4.30
CA LYS A 28 22.32 12.12 4.41
C LYS A 28 21.68 12.73 5.65
N THR A 29 20.61 12.14 6.18
CA THR A 29 19.77 12.80 7.20
C THR A 29 19.68 12.06 8.53
N GLY A 30 20.03 10.77 8.55
CA GLY A 30 19.78 9.84 9.66
C GLY A 30 18.30 9.59 9.96
N ARG A 31 17.38 10.12 9.14
CA ARG A 31 15.93 10.04 9.40
C ARG A 31 15.35 8.75 8.85
N ARG A 32 14.60 8.05 9.71
CA ARG A 32 13.85 6.83 9.33
C ARG A 32 12.88 7.11 8.18
N VAL A 33 12.86 6.22 7.20
CA VAL A 33 11.93 6.28 6.06
C VAL A 33 10.66 5.49 6.39
N THR A 34 9.50 6.09 6.12
CA THR A 34 8.20 5.40 6.24
C THR A 34 7.70 4.97 4.86
N TYR A 35 7.42 3.68 4.71
CA TYR A 35 6.83 3.08 3.52
C TYR A 35 5.33 2.88 3.75
N GLU A 36 4.52 3.52 2.92
CA GLU A 36 3.08 3.27 2.91
C GLU A 36 2.75 2.04 2.06
N TYR A 37 1.99 1.12 2.64
CA TYR A 37 1.60 -0.13 1.97
C TYR A 37 0.09 -0.31 2.08
N VAL A 38 -0.61 -0.08 0.97
CA VAL A 38 -2.06 -0.31 0.88
C VAL A 38 -2.32 -1.80 0.75
N LEU A 39 -3.09 -2.37 1.66
CA LEU A 39 -3.46 -3.79 1.67
C LEU A 39 -4.73 -4.01 0.86
N LEU A 40 -4.61 -4.77 -0.22
CA LEU A 40 -5.65 -5.16 -1.16
C LEU A 40 -5.88 -6.68 -1.06
N ARG A 41 -7.11 -7.07 -0.74
CA ARG A 41 -7.50 -8.48 -0.57
C ARG A 41 -7.19 -9.30 -1.83
N GLY A 42 -6.44 -10.38 -1.67
CA GLY A 42 -6.11 -11.33 -2.74
C GLY A 42 -5.14 -10.78 -3.80
N ILE A 43 -4.54 -9.60 -3.58
CA ILE A 43 -3.63 -8.97 -4.53
C ILE A 43 -2.23 -8.82 -3.94
N ASN A 44 -2.12 -8.28 -2.73
CA ASN A 44 -0.83 -7.98 -2.11
C ASN A 44 -0.81 -8.22 -0.60
N ASP A 45 -1.70 -9.08 -0.10
CA ASP A 45 -1.96 -9.32 1.33
C ASP A 45 -1.56 -10.72 1.82
N GLU A 46 -1.06 -11.58 0.95
CA GLU A 46 -0.52 -12.88 1.33
C GLU A 46 0.76 -12.80 2.18
N VAL A 47 1.01 -13.86 2.96
CA VAL A 47 2.21 -13.98 3.81
C VAL A 47 3.50 -13.90 3.00
N GLU A 48 3.47 -14.41 1.77
CA GLU A 48 4.62 -14.35 0.86
C GLU A 48 4.97 -12.90 0.46
N HIS A 49 3.97 -12.03 0.27
CA HIS A 49 4.22 -10.60 0.05
C HIS A 49 4.85 -9.94 1.27
N ALA A 50 4.40 -10.29 2.48
CA ALA A 50 5.03 -9.81 3.72
C ALA A 50 6.47 -10.29 3.86
N ARG A 51 6.77 -11.53 3.44
CA ARG A 51 8.13 -12.08 3.43
C ARG A 51 9.04 -11.30 2.47
N GLN A 52 8.57 -11.05 1.25
CA GLN A 52 9.31 -10.29 0.25
C GLN A 52 9.54 -8.85 0.70
N LEU A 53 8.51 -8.20 1.25
CA LEU A 53 8.64 -6.85 1.82
C LEU A 53 9.61 -6.83 3.01
N GLY A 54 9.55 -7.83 3.87
CA GLY A 54 10.47 -8.00 5.00
C GLY A 54 11.92 -8.09 4.53
N ALA A 55 12.21 -8.95 3.53
CA ALA A 55 13.55 -9.09 2.96
C ALA A 55 14.09 -7.80 2.32
N LEU A 56 13.20 -6.96 1.79
CA LEU A 56 13.59 -5.66 1.25
C LEU A 56 13.87 -4.63 2.34
N LEU A 57 13.33 -4.76 3.55
CA LEU A 57 13.36 -3.68 4.54
C LEU A 57 14.06 -4.04 5.85
N SER A 58 14.38 -5.31 6.11
CA SER A 58 14.96 -5.77 7.38
C SER A 58 16.28 -5.08 7.74
N ASP A 59 17.10 -4.78 6.74
CA ASP A 59 18.43 -4.18 6.94
C ASP A 59 18.40 -2.65 6.86
N ARG A 60 17.20 -2.04 6.78
CA ARG A 60 17.00 -0.60 6.63
C ARG A 60 16.37 -0.02 7.89
N ASN A 61 16.69 1.24 8.20
CA ASN A 61 15.92 2.01 9.18
C ASN A 61 14.58 2.43 8.55
N ALA A 62 13.68 1.46 8.48
CA ALA A 62 12.39 1.54 7.82
C ALA A 62 11.24 1.41 8.81
N HIS A 63 10.13 2.06 8.49
CA HIS A 63 8.84 1.83 9.11
C HIS A 63 7.81 1.52 8.02
N VAL A 64 6.98 0.50 8.22
CA VAL A 64 5.89 0.16 7.30
C VAL A 64 4.58 0.61 7.91
N ASN A 65 3.86 1.48 7.21
CA ASN A 65 2.49 1.85 7.55
C ASN A 65 1.52 1.03 6.67
N LEU A 66 0.94 -0.02 7.24
CA LEU A 66 -0.07 -0.85 6.57
C LEU A 66 -1.42 -0.12 6.60
N ILE A 67 -1.98 0.12 5.42
CA ILE A 67 -3.24 0.85 5.22
C ILE A 67 -4.25 -0.12 4.61
N PRO A 68 -5.23 -0.65 5.37
CA PRO A 68 -6.30 -1.47 4.81
C PRO A 68 -7.08 -0.66 3.77
N MET A 69 -7.24 -1.19 2.56
CA MET A 69 -8.01 -0.53 1.51
C MET A 69 -9.44 -0.24 1.99
N ASN A 70 -9.95 0.96 1.68
CA ASN A 70 -11.38 1.24 1.86
C ASN A 70 -12.15 0.60 0.70
N PRO A 71 -13.34 0.02 0.93
CA PRO A 71 -14.13 -0.55 -0.15
C PRO A 71 -14.37 0.48 -1.27
N VAL A 72 -14.13 0.07 -2.53
CA VAL A 72 -14.47 0.87 -3.71
C VAL A 72 -15.39 0.04 -4.60
N GLU A 73 -16.69 0.33 -4.52
CA GLU A 73 -17.76 -0.47 -5.16
C GLU A 73 -17.60 -0.71 -6.68
N PRO A 74 -17.10 0.23 -7.51
CA PRO A 74 -16.92 -0.07 -8.94
C PRO A 74 -15.71 -0.97 -9.26
N LEU A 75 -14.77 -1.17 -8.32
CA LEU A 75 -13.53 -1.90 -8.56
C LEU A 75 -13.47 -3.24 -7.82
N HIS A 76 -14.47 -3.56 -6.99
CA HIS A 76 -14.50 -4.74 -6.12
C HIS A 76 -13.21 -4.93 -5.29
N LEU A 77 -12.52 -3.82 -4.98
CA LEU A 77 -11.34 -3.80 -4.13
C LEU A 77 -11.76 -3.60 -2.68
N ASP A 78 -11.27 -4.47 -1.80
CA ASP A 78 -11.56 -4.45 -0.37
C ASP A 78 -10.30 -4.76 0.44
N ALA A 79 -10.32 -4.46 1.73
CA ALA A 79 -9.26 -4.86 2.64
C ALA A 79 -9.26 -6.37 2.89
N PRO A 80 -8.10 -6.94 3.24
CA PRO A 80 -8.02 -8.31 3.73
C PRO A 80 -8.82 -8.51 5.02
N SER A 81 -9.06 -9.78 5.37
CA SER A 81 -9.64 -10.11 6.67
C SER A 81 -8.72 -9.68 7.81
N VAL A 82 -9.28 -9.44 9.01
CA VAL A 82 -8.50 -9.10 10.21
C VAL A 82 -7.42 -10.15 10.50
N VAL A 83 -7.74 -11.44 10.29
CA VAL A 83 -6.79 -12.54 10.47
C VAL A 83 -5.63 -12.43 9.49
N GLN A 84 -5.92 -12.12 8.22
CA GLN A 84 -4.89 -11.97 7.19
C GLN A 84 -3.98 -10.77 7.47
N MET A 85 -4.56 -9.63 7.84
CA MET A 85 -3.79 -8.44 8.22
C MET A 85 -2.88 -8.71 9.43
N ARG A 86 -3.36 -9.44 10.44
CA ARG A 86 -2.54 -9.84 11.60
C ARG A 86 -1.38 -10.76 11.20
N LYS A 87 -1.61 -11.74 10.31
CA LYS A 87 -0.53 -12.59 9.79
C LYS A 87 0.53 -11.77 9.06
N PHE A 88 0.10 -10.77 8.28
CA PHE A 88 1.00 -9.87 7.56
C PHE A 88 1.87 -9.05 8.53
N VAL A 89 1.24 -8.43 9.54
CA VAL A 89 1.93 -7.68 10.61
C VAL A 89 2.96 -8.57 11.31
N ASN A 90 2.54 -9.73 11.82
CA ASN A 90 3.42 -10.65 12.54
C ASN A 90 4.62 -11.07 11.69
N ARG A 91 4.42 -11.27 10.38
CA ARG A 91 5.51 -11.67 9.49
C ARG A 91 6.55 -10.56 9.31
N LEU A 92 6.13 -9.31 9.21
CA LEU A 92 7.04 -8.16 9.14
C LEU A 92 7.80 -7.95 10.46
N GLU A 93 7.11 -8.07 11.59
CA GLU A 93 7.74 -7.95 12.92
C GLU A 93 8.81 -9.04 13.13
N GLN A 94 8.53 -10.28 12.71
CA GLN A 94 9.50 -11.38 12.74
C GLN A 94 10.72 -11.15 11.84
N ALA A 95 10.58 -10.34 10.79
CA ALA A 95 11.68 -9.94 9.93
C ALA A 95 12.46 -8.71 10.47
N GLY A 96 12.10 -8.22 11.66
CA GLY A 96 12.72 -7.03 12.28
C GLY A 96 12.22 -5.69 11.75
N VAL A 97 11.14 -5.69 10.95
CA VAL A 97 10.60 -4.46 10.35
C VAL A 97 9.58 -3.82 11.28
N ASN A 98 9.81 -2.55 11.64
CA ASN A 98 8.84 -1.78 12.41
C ASN A 98 7.57 -1.56 11.58
N VAL A 99 6.42 -1.97 12.08
CA VAL A 99 5.15 -1.89 11.35
C VAL A 99 4.04 -1.26 12.19
N THR A 100 3.13 -0.55 11.54
CA THR A 100 1.88 -0.07 12.14
C THR A 100 0.73 -0.39 11.21
N LEU A 101 -0.31 -1.02 11.74
CA LEU A 101 -1.58 -1.20 11.04
C LEU A 101 -2.49 0.01 11.33
N ARG A 102 -2.73 0.82 10.31
CA ARG A 102 -3.60 2.00 10.43
C ARG A 102 -5.02 1.54 10.75
N LYS A 103 -5.53 1.98 11.91
CA LYS A 103 -6.94 1.81 12.26
C LYS A 103 -7.80 2.57 11.24
N ARG A 104 -8.84 1.94 10.72
CA ARG A 104 -9.89 2.65 9.98
C ARG A 104 -10.53 3.64 10.96
N LYS A 105 -10.34 4.95 10.73
CA LYS A 105 -11.13 5.98 11.41
C LYS A 105 -12.50 6.01 10.71
N GLY A 106 -13.59 5.73 11.44
CA GLY A 106 -14.95 5.92 10.91
C GLY A 106 -15.59 4.72 10.20
N ALA A 107 -15.34 3.48 10.64
CA ALA A 107 -16.27 2.40 10.25
C ALA A 107 -17.72 2.67 10.76
N ASP A 108 -17.87 3.60 11.72
CA ASP A 108 -19.15 4.08 12.24
C ASP A 108 -19.59 5.44 11.66
N ILE A 109 -18.76 6.13 10.85
CA ILE A 109 -19.07 7.46 10.30
C ILE A 109 -18.25 7.73 9.04
N ASP A 110 -18.93 7.91 7.91
CA ASP A 110 -18.45 8.20 6.54
C ASP A 110 -17.42 9.36 6.43
N ALA A 111 -16.21 9.16 6.92
CA ALA A 111 -15.15 10.17 6.88
C ALA A 111 -13.75 9.56 6.62
N ALA A 112 -13.68 8.45 5.88
CA ALA A 112 -12.41 7.86 5.50
C ALA A 112 -11.77 8.62 4.32
N CYS A 113 -10.64 9.26 4.60
CA CYS A 113 -9.78 9.97 3.65
C CYS A 113 -9.39 9.06 2.45
N GLY A 114 -9.65 9.53 1.21
CA GLY A 114 -9.37 8.82 -0.04
C GLY A 114 -10.41 9.04 -1.17
N GLN A 115 -11.53 9.71 -0.89
CA GLN A 115 -12.64 9.91 -1.85
C GLN A 115 -12.53 11.16 -2.74
N LEU A 116 -11.41 11.88 -2.73
CA LEU A 116 -11.20 12.99 -3.65
C LEU A 116 -10.67 12.46 -4.99
N ARG A 117 -11.60 12.03 -5.87
CA ARG A 117 -11.53 11.89 -7.35
C ARG A 117 -12.07 10.55 -7.86
N LEU A 118 -13.39 10.44 -7.94
CA LEU A 118 -14.05 9.68 -9.01
C LEU A 118 -15.42 10.33 -9.37
N GLN A 119 -15.46 11.66 -9.46
CA GLN A 119 -16.62 12.36 -10.05
C GLN A 119 -16.28 13.01 -11.41
N GLU A 120 -15.00 13.18 -11.76
CA GLU A 120 -14.65 13.88 -13.02
C GLU A 120 -14.49 12.98 -14.25
N GLN A 121 -14.47 11.64 -14.13
CA GLN A 121 -14.28 10.75 -15.29
C GLN A 121 -15.53 9.98 -15.76
N VAL A 122 -16.66 10.08 -15.06
CA VAL A 122 -17.92 9.43 -15.49
C VAL A 122 -18.80 10.38 -16.34
N GLY A 123 -18.48 11.68 -16.41
CA GLY A 123 -19.25 12.67 -17.17
C GLY A 123 -18.92 12.81 -18.66
N ALA A 124 -17.88 12.13 -19.18
CA ALA A 124 -17.37 12.36 -20.55
C ALA A 124 -17.67 11.23 -21.55
N ILE A 125 -18.51 10.25 -21.21
CA ILE A 125 -18.95 9.22 -22.17
C ILE A 125 -20.47 9.29 -22.30
N GLN A 126 -20.95 10.18 -23.18
CA GLN A 126 -22.27 10.00 -23.79
C GLN A 126 -22.06 9.40 -25.19
N PRO A 127 -22.63 8.22 -25.50
CA PRO A 127 -22.77 7.82 -26.89
C PRO A 127 -23.95 8.59 -27.50
N SER A 128 -23.69 9.31 -28.59
CA SER A 128 -24.72 9.91 -29.44
C SER A 128 -25.57 8.82 -30.09
N PRO A 129 -26.90 8.85 -30.00
CA PRO A 129 -27.75 7.99 -30.81
C PRO A 129 -27.87 8.58 -32.23
N THR A 130 -27.65 7.74 -33.24
CA THR A 130 -28.19 7.96 -34.60
C THR A 130 -29.63 7.50 -34.63
#